data_AF-A0A8S0FPG7-F1
#
_entry.id   AF-A0A8S0FPG7-F1
#
_cell.length_a   1.000
_cell.length_b   1.000
_cell.length_c   1.000
_cell.angle_alpha   90.00
_cell.angle_beta   90.00
_cell.angle_gamma   90.00
#
_symmetry.space_group_name_H-M   'P 1'
#
loop_
_entity.id
_entity.type
_entity.pdbx_description
1 polymer ?
#
loop_
_entity_poly.entity_id
_entity_poly.type
_entity_poly.pdbx_seq_one_letter_code
_entity_poly.pdbx_strand_id
1 'polypeptide(L)'
;MLIAAWACARIECMVRRFMPDDLDMLLTSLITLLITATLAYLIIMPLGGWLFEGMSWLFMHLNSNPLGCAVLAGLFLIAVVFGVHQGFIPVYLALMDSQGFNSLFPILSMAGAGQVGAALALYWRAQPHSALRSQVRGAMVFPVCLALANR
;
A
#
# COMPACT_ATOMS: atom_id res chain seq x y z
N MET A 1 5.85 2.13 -2.31
CA MET A 1 6.14 3.08 -1.23
C MET A 1 7.59 2.95 -0.81
N LEU A 2 8.10 1.77 -0.40
CA LEU A 2 9.53 1.62 -0.11
C LEU A 2 10.43 1.93 -1.33
N ILE A 3 10.13 1.32 -2.48
CA ILE A 3 10.91 1.52 -3.72
C ILE A 3 10.77 2.97 -4.21
N ALA A 4 9.54 3.50 -4.19
CA ALA A 4 9.25 4.88 -4.59
C ALA A 4 9.92 5.91 -3.68
N ALA A 5 9.93 5.69 -2.36
CA ALA A 5 10.59 6.57 -1.40
C ALA A 5 12.10 6.55 -1.56
N TRP A 6 12.69 5.38 -1.83
CA TRP A 6 14.11 5.27 -2.13
C TRP A 6 14.48 6.02 -3.42
N ALA A 7 13.69 5.86 -4.49
CA ALA A 7 13.89 6.58 -5.74
C ALA A 7 13.71 8.09 -5.57
N CYS A 8 12.66 8.52 -4.87
CA CYS A 8 12.38 9.91 -4.55
C CYS A 8 13.53 10.53 -3.76
N ALA A 9 14.02 9.87 -2.70
CA ALA A 9 15.16 10.35 -1.93
C ALA A 9 16.41 10.49 -2.80
N ARG A 10 16.62 9.58 -3.75
CA ARG A 10 17.77 9.66 -4.67
C ARG A 10 17.67 10.83 -5.64
N ILE A 11 16.48 11.08 -6.18
CA ILE A 11 16.17 12.23 -7.06
C ILE A 11 16.32 13.53 -6.27
N GLU A 12 15.80 13.58 -5.04
CA GLU A 12 15.90 14.75 -4.16
C GLU A 12 17.36 15.14 -3.93
N CYS A 13 18.22 14.19 -3.56
CA CYS A 13 19.64 14.44 -3.39
C CYS A 13 20.34 14.93 -4.67
N MET A 14 19.82 14.59 -5.85
CA MET A 14 20.36 15.08 -7.12
C MET A 14 19.89 16.51 -7.40
N VAL A 15 18.61 16.80 -7.18
CA VAL A 15 18.01 18.12 -7.39
C VAL A 15 18.63 19.14 -6.44
N ARG A 16 18.82 18.79 -5.15
CA ARG A 16 19.45 19.67 -4.15
C ARG A 16 20.83 20.18 -4.55
N ARG A 17 21.60 19.42 -5.35
CA ARG A 17 22.95 19.82 -5.78
C ARG A 17 22.95 21.04 -6.72
N PHE A 18 21.83 21.36 -7.33
CA PHE A 18 21.69 22.46 -8.29
C PHE A 18 20.87 23.62 -7.71
N MET A 19 20.42 23.53 -6.46
CA MET A 19 19.49 24.49 -5.87
C MET A 19 20.21 25.58 -5.06
N PRO A 20 19.83 26.86 -5.24
CA PRO A 20 20.28 27.94 -4.37
C PRO A 20 19.65 27.85 -2.97
N ASP A 21 20.41 28.18 -1.93
CA ASP A 21 20.06 27.98 -0.52
C ASP A 21 18.71 28.61 -0.12
N ASP A 22 18.39 29.79 -0.66
CA ASP A 22 17.15 30.52 -0.35
C ASP A 22 15.88 29.82 -0.83
N LEU A 23 15.98 28.98 -1.86
CA LEU A 23 14.85 28.32 -2.52
C LEU A 23 14.86 26.80 -2.35
N ASP A 24 15.92 26.22 -1.77
CA ASP A 24 16.10 24.76 -1.67
C ASP A 24 14.87 24.06 -1.07
N MET A 25 14.34 24.57 0.04
CA MET A 25 13.23 23.90 0.73
C MET A 25 11.94 23.79 -0.12
N LEU A 26 11.61 24.81 -0.90
CA LEU A 26 10.40 24.83 -1.74
C LEU A 26 10.66 24.18 -3.10
N LEU A 27 11.72 24.62 -3.76
CA LEU A 27 11.98 24.35 -5.16
C LEU A 27 12.52 22.94 -5.37
N THR A 28 13.36 22.43 -4.46
CA THR A 28 13.78 21.02 -4.49
C THR A 28 12.57 20.10 -4.31
N SER A 29 11.71 20.38 -3.34
CA SER A 29 10.56 19.54 -3.04
C SER A 29 9.57 19.50 -4.22
N LEU A 30 9.28 20.66 -4.83
CA LEU A 30 8.43 20.75 -6.02
C LEU A 30 9.01 20.01 -7.24
N ILE A 31 10.29 20.26 -7.56
CA ILE A 31 10.92 19.64 -8.73
C ILE A 31 11.06 18.13 -8.53
N THR A 32 11.47 17.70 -7.34
CA THR A 32 11.57 16.27 -7.00
C THR A 32 10.22 15.59 -7.12
N LEU A 33 9.15 16.20 -6.60
CA LEU A 33 7.79 15.67 -6.73
C LEU A 33 7.34 15.62 -8.19
N LEU A 34 7.56 16.68 -8.96
CA LEU A 34 7.17 16.76 -10.38
C LEU A 34 7.86 15.68 -11.21
N ILE A 35 9.18 15.51 -11.05
CA ILE A 35 9.96 14.49 -11.74
C ILE A 35 9.49 13.09 -11.33
N THR A 36 9.35 12.85 -10.03
CA THR A 36 8.93 11.53 -9.51
C THR A 36 7.52 11.17 -9.96
N ALA A 37 6.59 12.12 -9.95
CA ALA A 37 5.22 11.94 -10.41
C ALA A 37 5.14 11.70 -11.93
N THR A 38 5.94 12.42 -12.72
CA THR A 38 5.98 12.24 -14.19
C THR A 38 6.55 10.88 -14.55
N LEU A 39 7.68 10.48 -13.94
CA LEU A 39 8.26 9.15 -14.12
C LEU A 39 7.30 8.05 -13.68
N ALA A 40 6.63 8.25 -12.53
CA ALA A 40 5.61 7.33 -12.06
C ALA A 40 4.49 7.19 -13.09
N TYR A 41 3.95 8.28 -13.63
CA TYR A 41 2.88 8.22 -14.63
C TYR A 41 3.33 7.47 -15.90
N LEU A 42 4.47 7.85 -16.49
CA LEU A 42 4.94 7.30 -17.76
C LEU A 42 5.34 5.82 -17.68
N ILE A 43 5.86 5.37 -16.54
CA ILE A 43 6.36 4.00 -16.36
C ILE A 43 5.27 3.10 -15.74
N ILE A 44 4.55 3.60 -14.73
CA ILE A 44 3.59 2.77 -13.98
C ILE A 44 2.31 2.55 -14.79
N MET A 45 1.86 3.51 -15.60
CA MET A 45 0.67 3.30 -16.43
C MET A 45 0.78 2.14 -17.43
N PRO A 46 1.82 2.04 -18.28
CA PRO A 46 1.93 0.91 -19.20
C PRO A 46 2.11 -0.42 -18.46
N LEU A 47 2.90 -0.44 -17.38
CA LEU A 47 3.03 -1.62 -16.53
C LEU A 47 1.71 -2.02 -15.86
N GLY A 48 0.87 -1.04 -15.53
CA GLY A 48 -0.47 -1.24 -14.98
C GLY A 48 -1.38 -2.04 -15.91
N GLY A 49 -1.23 -1.90 -17.23
CA GLY A 49 -1.98 -2.71 -18.20
C GLY A 49 -1.63 -4.20 -18.12
N TRP A 50 -0.35 -4.56 -18.18
CA TRP A 50 0.10 -5.95 -18.04
C TRP A 50 -0.24 -6.54 -16.67
N LEU A 51 -0.16 -5.70 -15.64
CA LEU A 51 -0.52 -6.10 -14.29
C LEU A 51 -2.02 -6.34 -14.15
N PHE A 52 -2.85 -5.55 -14.84
CA PHE A 52 -4.30 -5.78 -14.94
C PHE A 52 -4.60 -7.11 -15.61
N GLU A 53 -3.93 -7.46 -16.72
CA GLU A 53 -4.11 -8.75 -17.38
C GLU A 53 -3.74 -9.92 -16.45
N GLY A 54 -2.58 -9.84 -15.79
CA GLY A 54 -2.14 -10.87 -14.84
C GLY A 54 -3.07 -11.00 -13.64
N MET A 55 -3.55 -9.88 -13.09
CA MET A 55 -4.47 -9.87 -11.96
C MET A 55 -5.86 -10.38 -12.34
N SER A 56 -6.37 -9.99 -13.50
CA SER A 56 -7.62 -10.49 -14.05
C SER A 56 -7.54 -12.00 -14.27
N TRP A 57 -6.44 -12.49 -14.84
CA TRP A 57 -6.20 -13.92 -14.99
C TRP A 57 -6.20 -14.66 -13.65
N LEU A 58 -5.46 -14.14 -12.66
CA LEU A 58 -5.39 -14.77 -11.34
C LEU A 58 -6.76 -14.79 -10.66
N PHE A 59 -7.51 -13.70 -10.76
CA PHE A 59 -8.86 -13.60 -10.22
C PHE A 59 -9.81 -14.62 -10.86
N MET A 60 -9.82 -14.73 -12.18
CA MET A 60 -10.66 -15.69 -12.90
C MET A 60 -10.40 -17.14 -12.49
N HIS A 61 -9.15 -17.49 -12.16
CA HIS A 61 -8.77 -18.87 -11.81
C HIS A 61 -8.84 -19.18 -10.31
N LEU A 62 -8.70 -18.18 -9.43
CA LEU A 62 -8.61 -18.39 -7.99
C LEU A 62 -9.81 -17.91 -7.18
N ASN A 63 -10.71 -17.10 -7.75
CA ASN A 63 -11.85 -16.56 -7.00
C ASN A 63 -12.96 -17.59 -6.71
N SER A 64 -12.88 -18.81 -7.26
CA SER A 64 -13.91 -19.85 -7.10
C SER A 64 -13.88 -20.56 -5.75
N ASN A 65 -12.81 -20.42 -4.96
CA ASN A 65 -12.65 -21.08 -3.66
C ASN A 65 -11.96 -20.17 -2.63
N PRO A 66 -12.38 -20.16 -1.35
CA PRO A 66 -11.74 -19.41 -0.27
C PRO A 66 -10.20 -19.46 -0.22
N LEU A 67 -9.58 -20.61 -0.53
CA LEU A 67 -8.10 -20.70 -0.56
C LEU A 67 -7.48 -19.83 -1.66
N GLY A 68 -8.09 -19.79 -2.84
CA GLY A 68 -7.60 -18.95 -3.93
C GLY A 68 -7.76 -17.47 -3.62
N CYS A 69 -8.87 -17.08 -3.00
CA CYS A 69 -9.08 -15.73 -2.47
C CYS A 69 -8.04 -15.36 -1.40
N ALA A 70 -7.64 -16.31 -0.54
CA ALA A 70 -6.58 -16.10 0.45
C ALA A 70 -5.20 -15.88 -0.19
N VAL A 71 -4.89 -16.61 -1.26
CA VAL A 71 -3.65 -16.40 -2.04
C VAL A 71 -3.65 -15.04 -2.72
N LEU A 72 -4.75 -14.66 -3.36
CA LEU A 72 -4.96 -13.33 -3.96
C LEU A 72 -4.75 -12.21 -2.92
N ALA A 73 -5.37 -12.35 -1.75
CA ALA A 73 -5.20 -11.43 -0.62
C ALA A 73 -3.73 -11.36 -0.15
N GLY A 74 -3.06 -12.51 0.01
CA GLY A 74 -1.68 -12.57 0.45
C GLY A 74 -0.70 -11.91 -0.53
N LEU A 75 -0.83 -12.18 -1.83
CA LEU A 75 -0.04 -11.52 -2.87
C LEU A 75 -0.22 -10.01 -2.86
N PHE A 76 -1.47 -9.55 -2.67
CA PHE A 76 -1.74 -8.13 -2.55
C PHE A 76 -1.08 -7.52 -1.31
N LEU A 77 -1.11 -8.18 -0.15
CA LEU A 77 -0.43 -7.70 1.06
C LEU A 77 1.09 -7.54 0.85
N ILE A 78 1.73 -8.45 0.10
CA ILE A 78 3.15 -8.29 -0.29
C ILE A 78 3.32 -7.04 -1.15
N ALA A 79 2.46 -6.83 -2.15
CA ALA A 79 2.46 -5.61 -2.96
C ALA A 79 2.19 -4.34 -2.13
N VAL A 80 1.47 -4.44 -1.00
CA VAL A 80 1.26 -3.35 -0.04
C VAL A 80 2.54 -3.01 0.71
N VAL A 81 3.27 -4.01 1.20
CA VAL A 81 4.53 -3.82 1.94
C VAL A 81 5.58 -3.10 1.08
N PHE A 82 5.81 -3.57 -0.15
CA PHE A 82 6.69 -2.86 -1.09
C PHE A 82 6.06 -1.56 -1.63
N GLY A 83 4.75 -1.43 -1.46
CA GLY A 83 3.91 -0.34 -1.89
C GLY A 83 3.82 -0.18 -3.40
N VAL A 84 3.87 -1.30 -4.12
CA VAL A 84 3.64 -1.42 -5.57
C VAL A 84 2.14 -1.33 -5.87
N HIS A 85 1.27 -1.66 -4.91
CA HIS A 85 -0.19 -1.57 -5.04
C HIS A 85 -0.72 -0.17 -5.44
N GLN A 86 0.02 0.90 -5.14
CA GLN A 86 -0.34 2.26 -5.56
C GLN A 86 -0.25 2.43 -7.08
N GLY A 87 0.54 1.60 -7.75
CA GLY A 87 0.56 1.52 -9.20
C GLY A 87 -0.64 0.81 -9.81
N PHE A 88 -1.57 0.29 -9.01
CA PHE A 88 -2.74 -0.43 -9.49
C PHE A 88 -3.92 0.53 -9.76
N ILE A 89 -3.74 1.85 -9.59
CA ILE A 89 -4.80 2.84 -9.91
C ILE A 89 -5.36 2.64 -11.33
N PRO A 90 -4.55 2.46 -12.40
CA PRO A 90 -5.07 2.17 -13.73
C PRO A 90 -5.86 0.85 -13.80
N VAL A 91 -5.42 -0.16 -13.05
CA VAL A 91 -6.09 -1.47 -12.94
C VAL A 91 -7.49 -1.30 -12.35
N TYR A 92 -7.63 -0.51 -11.28
CA TYR A 92 -8.93 -0.26 -10.64
C TYR A 92 -9.90 0.50 -11.55
N LEU A 93 -9.38 1.42 -12.36
CA LEU A 93 -10.17 2.14 -13.36
C LEU A 93 -10.62 1.20 -14.48
N ALA A 94 -9.73 0.33 -14.99
CA ALA A 94 -10.06 -0.67 -16.00
C ALA A 94 -11.09 -1.71 -15.50
N LEU A 95 -10.98 -2.15 -14.24
CA LEU A 95 -11.97 -3.02 -13.60
C LEU A 95 -13.33 -2.31 -13.48
N MET A 96 -13.35 -1.06 -13.05
CA MET A 96 -14.59 -0.29 -12.97
C MET A 96 -15.25 -0.11 -14.35
N ASP A 97 -14.47 0.18 -15.38
CA ASP A 97 -14.98 0.39 -16.75
C ASP A 97 -15.51 -0.91 -17.38
N SER A 98 -14.83 -2.04 -17.15
CA SER A 98 -15.17 -3.33 -17.77
C SER A 98 -16.33 -4.09 -17.12
N GLN A 99 -16.45 -4.06 -15.78
CA GLN A 99 -17.46 -4.84 -15.04
C GLN A 99 -18.35 -3.97 -14.12
N GLY A 100 -18.10 -2.66 -14.03
CA GLY A 100 -18.90 -1.74 -13.20
C GLY A 100 -18.56 -1.77 -11.71
N PHE A 101 -17.59 -2.58 -11.28
CA PHE A 101 -17.14 -2.66 -9.89
C PHE A 101 -15.67 -3.07 -9.78
N ASN A 102 -15.08 -2.81 -8.61
CA ASN A 102 -13.70 -3.21 -8.31
C ASN A 102 -13.67 -4.53 -7.55
N SER A 103 -13.51 -5.64 -8.29
CA SER A 103 -13.45 -7.00 -7.72
C SER A 103 -12.29 -7.23 -6.74
N LEU A 104 -11.24 -6.39 -6.78
CA LEU A 104 -10.12 -6.42 -5.85
C LEU A 104 -10.47 -5.86 -4.46
N PHE A 105 -11.39 -4.89 -4.36
CA PHE A 105 -11.69 -4.24 -3.07
C PHE A 105 -12.30 -5.19 -2.02
N PRO A 106 -13.24 -6.09 -2.35
CA PRO A 106 -13.72 -7.10 -1.42
C PRO A 106 -12.60 -8.01 -0.89
N ILE A 107 -11.70 -8.48 -1.77
CA ILE A 107 -10.57 -9.33 -1.37
C ILE A 107 -9.62 -8.58 -0.41
N LEU A 108 -9.33 -7.30 -0.69
CA LEU A 108 -8.55 -6.44 0.19
C LEU A 108 -9.21 -6.25 1.56
N SER A 109 -10.52 -6.01 1.57
CA SER A 109 -11.27 -5.83 2.81
C SER A 109 -11.19 -7.10 3.67
N MET A 110 -11.31 -8.27 3.05
CA MET A 110 -11.11 -9.56 3.73
C MET A 110 -9.68 -9.72 4.26
N ALA A 111 -8.66 -9.30 3.51
CA ALA A 111 -7.27 -9.32 3.96
C ALA A 111 -7.05 -8.45 5.22
N GLY A 112 -7.59 -7.23 5.21
CA GLY A 112 -7.53 -6.32 6.35
C GLY A 112 -8.28 -6.86 7.58
N ALA A 113 -9.47 -7.42 7.38
CA ALA A 113 -10.20 -8.09 8.45
C ALA A 113 -9.40 -9.29 9.03
N GLY A 114 -8.73 -10.05 8.16
CA GLY A 114 -7.81 -11.12 8.57
C GLY A 114 -6.64 -10.63 9.41
N GLN A 115 -6.03 -9.49 9.06
CA GLN A 115 -4.97 -8.87 9.86
C GLN A 115 -5.47 -8.42 11.25
N VAL A 116 -6.68 -7.86 11.33
CA VAL A 116 -7.30 -7.49 12.61
C VAL A 116 -7.59 -8.73 13.46
N GLY A 117 -8.15 -9.78 12.86
CA GLY A 117 -8.40 -11.05 13.54
C GLY A 117 -7.11 -11.71 14.05
N ALA A 118 -6.05 -11.70 13.24
CA ALA A 118 -4.74 -12.21 13.64
C ALA A 118 -4.13 -11.39 14.79
N ALA A 119 -4.22 -10.06 14.75
CA ALA A 119 -3.78 -9.20 15.84
C ALA A 119 -4.53 -9.51 17.14
N LEU A 120 -5.86 -9.67 17.08
CA LEU A 120 -6.68 -10.00 18.24
C LEU A 120 -6.33 -11.40 18.81
N ALA A 121 -6.14 -12.39 17.94
CA ALA A 121 -5.71 -13.73 18.35
C ALA A 121 -4.33 -13.72 19.02
N LEU A 122 -3.38 -12.96 18.48
CA LEU A 122 -2.05 -12.78 19.09
C LEU A 122 -2.14 -12.06 20.44
N TYR A 123 -3.00 -11.06 20.57
CA TYR A 123 -3.21 -10.35 21.84
C TYR A 123 -3.71 -11.29 22.95
N TRP A 124 -4.69 -12.15 22.66
CA TRP A 124 -5.20 -13.12 23.62
C TRP A 124 -4.23 -14.25 23.94
N ARG A 125 -3.43 -14.69 22.95
CA ARG A 125 -2.42 -15.73 23.14
C ARG A 125 -1.18 -15.23 23.88
N ALA A 126 -0.87 -13.94 23.79
CA ALA A 126 0.32 -13.35 24.38
C ALA A 126 0.21 -13.21 25.91
N GLN A 127 1.30 -13.53 26.61
CA GLN A 127 1.37 -13.41 28.06
C GLN A 127 1.15 -11.95 28.49
N PRO A 128 0.50 -11.68 29.65
CA PRO A 128 0.17 -10.33 30.12
C PRO A 128 1.33 -9.31 30.11
N HIS A 129 2.55 -9.78 30.36
CA HIS A 129 3.75 -8.94 30.45
C HIS A 129 4.73 -9.11 29.28
N SER A 130 4.31 -9.78 28.20
CA SER A 130 5.17 -9.98 27.03
C SER A 130 5.27 -8.71 26.17
N ALA A 131 6.45 -8.49 25.58
CA ALA A 131 6.66 -7.42 24.60
C ALA A 131 5.68 -7.51 23.42
N LEU A 132 5.36 -8.74 22.98
CA LEU A 132 4.38 -9.01 21.94
C LEU A 132 3.00 -8.43 22.27
N ARG A 133 2.51 -8.63 23.49
CA ARG A 133 1.20 -8.10 23.91
C ARG A 133 1.17 -6.57 23.91
N SER A 134 2.27 -5.94 24.35
CA SER A 134 2.41 -4.48 24.32
C SER A 134 2.43 -3.92 22.89
N GLN A 135 3.20 -4.55 22.00
CA GLN A 135 3.29 -4.17 20.58
C GLN A 135 1.95 -4.33 19.85
N VAL A 136 1.28 -5.48 20.02
CA VAL A 136 -0.03 -5.73 19.42
C VAL A 136 -1.08 -4.77 19.96
N ARG A 137 -1.09 -4.51 21.27
CA ARG A 137 -1.98 -3.51 21.88
C ARG A 137 -1.74 -2.13 21.29
N GLY A 138 -0.49 -1.70 21.15
CA GLY A 138 -0.13 -0.42 20.52
C GLY A 138 -0.60 -0.33 19.06
N ALA A 139 -0.44 -1.41 18.30
CA ALA A 139 -0.86 -1.48 16.89
C ALA A 139 -2.39 -1.47 16.71
N MET A 140 -3.17 -2.05 17.64
CA MET A 140 -4.64 -2.04 17.57
C MET A 140 -5.25 -0.69 17.98
N VAL A 141 -4.59 0.06 18.86
CA VAL A 141 -5.17 1.19 19.60
C VAL A 141 -4.88 2.56 18.96
N PHE A 142 -3.98 2.64 17.98
CA PHE A 142 -3.35 3.90 17.57
C PHE A 142 -4.27 4.98 16.91
N PRO A 143 -5.42 4.68 16.27
CA PRO A 143 -6.34 5.75 15.83
C PRO A 143 -7.44 6.09 16.86
N VAL A 144 -7.81 5.17 17.76
CA VAL A 144 -9.06 5.30 18.55
C VAL A 144 -8.83 5.81 19.98
N CYS A 145 -7.75 5.42 20.66
CA CYS A 145 -7.56 5.85 22.06
C CYS A 145 -6.79 7.15 22.24
N LEU A 146 -6.13 7.69 21.21
CA LEU A 146 -5.50 9.02 21.31
C LEU A 146 -6.57 10.13 21.44
N ALA A 147 -7.79 9.88 20.95
CA ALA A 147 -8.96 10.73 21.19
C ALA A 147 -9.58 10.58 22.60
N LEU A 148 -9.27 9.50 23.31
CA LEU A 148 -9.84 9.19 24.64
C LEU A 148 -8.83 9.35 25.79
N ALA A 149 -7.54 9.44 25.48
CA ALA A 149 -6.47 9.65 26.46
C ALA A 149 -6.20 11.13 26.79
N ASN A 150 -6.95 12.05 26.17
CA ASN A 150 -6.87 13.50 26.44
C ASN A 150 -8.16 14.06 27.07
N ARG A 151 -8.88 13.22 27.82
CA ARG A 151 -9.93 13.62 28.77
C ARG A 151 -9.65 13.02 30.13
#